data_AF-A0A7J5AUJ0-F1
#
_entry.id   AF-A0A7J5AUJ0-F1
#
_cell.length_a   1.000
_cell.length_b   1.000
_cell.length_c   1.000
_cell.angle_alpha   90.00
_cell.angle_beta   90.00
_cell.angle_gamma   90.00
#
_symmetry.space_group_name_H-M   'P 1'
#
loop_
_entity.id
_entity.type
_entity.pdbx_description
1 polymer ?
#
loop_
_entity_poly.entity_id
_entity_poly.type
_entity_poly.pdbx_seq_one_letter_code
_entity_poly.pdbx_strand_id
1 'polypeptide(L)'
;MHGEADHRGFLATHVAFRDETGAPVLKLVDTGKSVLCMVERRCQACGFDIARDDLIIFVGYSEDVTFKEPPLHLDCGVYSLGMCPALITRHRREQLRIVVCRDYEFLPKSEGRPPRCRPLPGADEHGRETPPVEYTVEELHRMLAERASGQHE
;
A
#
# COMPACT_ATOMS: atom_id res chain seq x y z
N MET A 1 -9.28 -5.59 -10.81
CA MET A 1 -9.37 -5.21 -9.39
C MET A 1 -10.55 -5.93 -8.76
N HIS A 2 -10.33 -6.60 -7.64
CA HIS A 2 -11.39 -7.27 -6.89
C HIS A 2 -11.63 -6.48 -5.60
N GLY A 3 -12.78 -5.82 -5.50
CA GLY A 3 -13.18 -5.14 -4.28
C GLY A 3 -14.63 -4.72 -4.34
N GLU A 4 -15.25 -4.61 -3.18
CA GLU A 4 -16.63 -4.16 -3.01
C GLU A 4 -16.66 -2.64 -3.09
N ALA A 5 -17.58 -2.08 -3.85
CA ALA A 5 -17.83 -0.63 -3.84
C ALA A 5 -19.01 -0.33 -2.91
N ASP A 6 -18.93 0.79 -2.18
CA ASP A 6 -20.08 1.30 -1.45
C ASP A 6 -21.15 1.85 -2.39
N HIS A 7 -22.31 2.24 -1.86
CA HIS A 7 -23.44 2.78 -2.63
C HIS A 7 -23.12 4.08 -3.40
N ARG A 8 -21.97 4.72 -3.14
CA ARG A 8 -21.49 5.92 -3.85
C ARG A 8 -20.44 5.58 -4.90
N GLY A 9 -20.06 4.31 -5.03
CA GLY A 9 -19.03 3.84 -5.95
C GLY A 9 -17.61 3.93 -5.38
N PHE A 10 -17.43 4.25 -4.10
CA PHE A 10 -16.10 4.24 -3.49
C PHE A 10 -15.70 2.82 -3.14
N LEU A 11 -14.47 2.45 -3.48
CA LEU A 11 -13.93 1.14 -3.15
C LEU A 11 -13.81 0.99 -1.61
N ALA A 12 -14.49 0.00 -1.06
CA ALA A 12 -14.26 -0.46 0.30
C ALA A 12 -13.04 -1.39 0.30
N THR A 13 -11.95 -0.96 0.93
CA THR A 13 -10.75 -1.78 1.08
C THR A 13 -11.04 -2.98 2.01
N HIS A 14 -10.28 -4.06 1.85
CA HIS A 14 -10.39 -5.24 2.70
C HIS A 14 -10.24 -4.90 4.19
N VAL A 15 -9.35 -3.96 4.51
CA VAL A 15 -9.11 -3.48 5.88
C VAL A 15 -10.14 -2.47 6.39
N ALA A 16 -11.16 -2.09 5.61
CA ALA A 16 -12.22 -1.24 6.11
C ALA A 16 -12.98 -1.93 7.25
N PHE A 17 -13.23 -1.18 8.32
CA PHE A 17 -14.14 -1.61 9.38
C PHE A 17 -15.55 -1.75 8.81
N ARG A 18 -16.29 -2.75 9.29
CA ARG A 18 -17.69 -2.96 8.94
C ARG A 18 -18.55 -2.80 10.18
N ASP A 19 -19.64 -2.06 10.04
CA ASP A 19 -20.60 -1.89 11.13
C ASP A 19 -21.46 -3.15 11.35
N GLU A 20 -22.41 -3.07 12.27
CA GLU A 20 -23.32 -4.18 12.62
C GLU A 20 -24.20 -4.66 11.45
N THR A 21 -24.37 -3.83 10.41
CA THR A 21 -25.10 -4.20 9.18
C THR A 21 -24.20 -4.84 8.12
N GLY A 22 -22.89 -4.89 8.38
CA GLY A 22 -21.88 -5.35 7.43
C GLY A 22 -21.43 -4.27 6.45
N ALA A 23 -21.94 -3.05 6.55
CA ALA A 23 -21.58 -1.95 5.64
C ALA A 23 -20.18 -1.40 5.98
N PRO A 24 -19.35 -1.07 4.97
CA PRO A 24 -18.02 -0.55 5.20
C PRO A 24 -18.05 0.91 5.69
N VAL A 25 -17.33 1.18 6.79
CA VAL A 25 -17.13 2.53 7.32
C VAL A 25 -15.80 3.06 6.78
N LEU A 26 -15.83 3.71 5.62
CA LEU A 26 -14.61 4.09 4.86
C LEU A 26 -13.58 4.96 5.60
N LYS A 27 -13.94 5.55 6.75
CA LYS A 27 -13.03 6.36 7.58
C LYS A 27 -12.35 5.56 8.69
N LEU A 28 -12.76 4.31 8.89
CA LEU A 28 -12.29 3.45 9.97
C LEU A 28 -11.60 2.23 9.40
N VAL A 29 -10.40 1.98 9.90
CA VAL A 29 -9.62 0.78 9.60
C VAL A 29 -9.87 -0.25 10.69
N ASP A 30 -10.14 -1.48 10.27
CA ASP A 30 -10.13 -2.65 11.15
C ASP A 30 -8.68 -3.01 11.48
N THR A 31 -8.23 -2.64 12.68
CA THR A 31 -6.86 -2.89 13.14
C THR A 31 -6.50 -4.38 13.11
N GLY A 32 -7.46 -5.28 13.37
CA GLY A 32 -7.21 -6.72 13.32
C GLY A 32 -6.86 -7.18 11.92
N LYS A 33 -7.66 -6.78 10.92
CA LYS A 33 -7.38 -7.08 9.50
C LYS A 33 -6.12 -6.39 9.00
N SER A 34 -5.87 -5.15 9.44
CA SER A 34 -4.67 -4.42 9.07
C SER A 34 -3.41 -5.15 9.55
N VAL A 35 -3.36 -5.55 10.83
CA VAL A 35 -2.25 -6.35 11.37
C VAL A 35 -2.12 -7.69 10.65
N LEU A 36 -3.24 -8.36 10.36
CA LEU A 36 -3.23 -9.61 9.61
C LEU A 36 -2.59 -9.42 8.23
N CYS A 37 -2.96 -8.36 7.50
CA CYS A 37 -2.37 -8.05 6.20
C CYS A 37 -0.86 -7.79 6.28
N MET A 38 -0.39 -7.13 7.34
CA MET A 38 1.04 -6.91 7.56
C MET A 38 1.80 -8.20 7.87
N VAL A 39 1.23 -9.09 8.69
CA VAL A 39 1.89 -10.33 9.11
C VAL A 39 1.87 -11.38 7.99
N GLU A 40 0.73 -11.53 7.30
CA GLU A 40 0.52 -12.54 6.28
C GLU A 40 0.91 -12.09 4.87
N ARG A 41 1.43 -10.86 4.71
CA ARG A 41 1.77 -10.28 3.41
C ARG A 41 0.56 -10.27 2.44
N ARG A 42 -0.52 -9.65 2.88
CA ARG A 42 -1.77 -9.52 2.11
C ARG A 42 -2.01 -8.07 1.74
N CYS A 43 -2.62 -7.87 0.58
CA CYS A 43 -2.98 -6.55 0.10
C CYS A 43 -4.11 -5.96 0.94
N GLN A 44 -3.89 -4.80 1.55
CA GLN A 44 -4.93 -4.14 2.35
C GLN A 44 -6.18 -3.73 1.55
N ALA A 45 -6.06 -3.57 0.22
CA ALA A 45 -7.18 -3.17 -0.63
C ALA A 45 -8.07 -4.36 -1.01
N CYS A 46 -7.50 -5.44 -1.53
CA CYS A 46 -8.29 -6.59 -2.03
C CYS A 46 -8.32 -7.80 -1.08
N GLY A 47 -7.39 -7.87 -0.11
CA GLY A 47 -7.29 -8.97 0.86
C GLY A 47 -6.61 -10.23 0.34
N PHE A 48 -6.17 -10.26 -0.91
CA PHE A 48 -5.41 -11.40 -1.45
C PHE A 48 -3.94 -11.35 -1.06
N ASP A 49 -3.32 -12.52 -1.04
CA ASP A 49 -1.89 -12.70 -0.79
C ASP A 49 -1.08 -11.96 -1.87
N ILE A 50 0.07 -11.42 -1.46
CA ILE A 50 1.05 -10.85 -2.37
C ILE A 50 2.23 -11.82 -2.44
N ALA A 51 2.56 -12.30 -3.64
CA ALA A 51 3.67 -13.23 -3.81
C ALA A 51 4.98 -12.61 -3.25
N ARG A 52 5.90 -13.46 -2.78
CA ARG A 52 7.15 -12.99 -2.15
C ARG A 52 8.03 -12.24 -3.13
N ASP A 53 8.00 -12.65 -4.37
CA ASP A 53 8.70 -12.09 -5.52
C ASP A 53 7.97 -10.91 -6.16
N ASP A 54 6.71 -10.66 -5.84
CA ASP A 54 5.98 -9.50 -6.37
C ASP A 54 6.44 -8.17 -5.78
N LEU A 55 6.31 -7.11 -6.60
CA LEU A 55 6.44 -5.73 -6.10
C LEU A 55 5.23 -5.37 -5.25
N ILE A 56 5.52 -4.76 -4.10
CA ILE A 56 4.54 -4.16 -3.21
C ILE A 56 4.70 -2.65 -3.20
N ILE A 57 3.61 -1.97 -2.93
CA ILE A 57 3.58 -0.52 -2.76
C ILE A 57 3.07 -0.17 -1.37
N PHE A 58 3.79 0.71 -0.71
CA PHE A 58 3.35 1.40 0.50
C PHE A 58 3.00 2.84 0.15
N VAL A 59 1.84 3.29 0.62
CA VAL A 59 1.36 4.65 0.45
C VAL A 59 0.99 5.19 1.82
N GLY A 60 1.53 6.33 2.20
CA GLY A 60 1.19 6.92 3.49
C GLY A 60 1.88 8.25 3.74
N TYR A 61 1.51 8.87 4.85
CA TYR A 61 2.16 10.07 5.34
C TYR A 61 3.11 9.66 6.46
N SER A 62 4.41 9.77 6.22
CA SER A 62 5.41 9.49 7.24
C SER A 62 6.62 10.39 7.12
N GLU A 63 7.18 10.75 8.27
CA GLU A 63 8.45 11.48 8.38
C GLU A 63 9.65 10.54 8.17
N ASP A 64 9.44 9.23 8.38
CA ASP A 64 10.41 8.17 8.14
C ASP A 64 9.87 7.16 7.11
N VAL A 65 10.72 6.25 6.62
CA VAL A 65 10.30 5.17 5.71
C VAL A 65 9.62 4.03 6.50
N THR A 66 8.66 4.36 7.37
CA THR A 66 7.80 3.39 8.07
C THR A 66 6.33 3.71 7.87
N PHE A 67 5.54 2.66 7.63
CA PHE A 67 4.14 2.80 7.24
C PHE A 67 3.24 2.14 8.27
N LYS A 68 2.20 2.85 8.71
CA LYS A 68 1.14 2.30 9.58
C LYS A 68 0.09 1.51 8.81
N GLU A 69 0.10 1.64 7.48
CA GLU A 69 -0.81 0.92 6.60
C GLU A 69 -0.12 -0.34 6.04
N PRO A 70 -0.85 -1.44 5.81
CA PRO A 70 -0.28 -2.66 5.26
C PRO A 70 0.12 -2.51 3.78
N PRO A 71 0.89 -3.46 3.22
CA PRO A 71 1.27 -3.40 1.82
C PRO A 71 0.06 -3.51 0.89
N LEU A 72 0.24 -3.04 -0.33
CA LEU A 72 -0.70 -3.17 -1.44
C LEU A 72 -0.01 -3.92 -2.58
N HIS A 73 -0.78 -4.66 -3.39
CA HIS A 73 -0.33 -4.97 -4.75
C HIS A 73 -0.10 -3.65 -5.48
N LEU A 74 0.89 -3.63 -6.37
CA LEU A 74 1.25 -2.43 -7.13
C LEU A 74 0.02 -1.80 -7.82
N ASP A 75 -0.75 -2.60 -8.57
CA ASP A 75 -1.93 -2.12 -9.29
C ASP A 75 -3.03 -1.60 -8.35
N CYS A 76 -3.20 -2.25 -7.20
CA CYS A 76 -4.17 -1.82 -6.18
C CYS A 76 -3.78 -0.47 -5.58
N GLY A 77 -2.48 -0.24 -5.36
CA GLY A 77 -1.97 1.04 -4.87
C GLY A 77 -2.10 2.16 -5.88
N VAL A 78 -1.75 1.93 -7.15
CA VAL A 78 -1.91 2.95 -8.20
C VAL A 78 -3.37 3.33 -8.39
N TYR A 79 -4.27 2.36 -8.43
CA TYR A 79 -5.69 2.67 -8.47
C TYR A 79 -6.15 3.48 -7.24
N SER A 80 -5.71 3.08 -6.04
CA SER A 80 -6.05 3.79 -4.80
C SER A 80 -5.57 5.25 -4.84
N LEU A 81 -4.39 5.51 -5.39
CA LEU A 81 -3.86 6.87 -5.60
C LEU A 81 -4.72 7.71 -6.55
N GLY A 82 -5.33 7.09 -7.57
CA GLY A 82 -6.20 7.76 -8.52
C GLY A 82 -7.65 7.96 -8.05
N MET A 83 -8.10 7.20 -7.05
CA MET A 83 -9.50 7.17 -6.62
C MET A 83 -9.74 7.70 -5.20
N CYS A 84 -8.76 7.64 -4.31
CA CYS A 84 -8.93 8.03 -2.91
C CYS A 84 -8.87 9.55 -2.75
N PRO A 85 -9.97 10.23 -2.33
CA PRO A 85 -9.95 11.68 -2.17
C PRO A 85 -8.90 12.15 -1.16
N ALA A 86 -8.66 11.39 -0.10
CA ALA A 86 -7.64 11.73 0.90
C ALA A 86 -6.23 11.77 0.31
N LEU A 87 -5.90 10.84 -0.59
CA LEU A 87 -4.60 10.78 -1.26
C LEU A 87 -4.46 11.82 -2.37
N ILE A 88 -5.56 12.18 -3.04
CA ILE A 88 -5.58 13.14 -4.15
C ILE A 88 -5.54 14.59 -3.68
N THR A 89 -6.14 14.91 -2.53
CA THR A 89 -6.22 16.30 -2.05
C THR A 89 -4.85 16.93 -1.79
N ARG A 90 -4.59 18.09 -2.43
CA ARG A 90 -3.29 18.77 -2.48
C ARG A 90 -2.67 19.11 -1.12
N HIS A 91 -3.48 19.35 -0.09
CA HIS A 91 -3.00 19.88 1.19
C HIS A 91 -2.02 18.97 1.94
N ARG A 92 -1.85 17.72 1.51
CA ARG A 92 -0.86 16.80 2.08
C ARG A 92 0.04 16.12 1.05
N ARG A 93 -0.01 16.54 -0.23
CA ARG A 93 0.70 15.83 -1.31
C ARG A 93 2.23 15.84 -1.12
N GLU A 94 2.78 16.91 -0.56
CA GLU A 94 4.22 17.02 -0.25
C GLU A 94 4.67 16.08 0.89
N GLN A 95 3.73 15.61 1.71
CA GLN A 95 3.99 14.66 2.79
C GLN A 95 3.68 13.21 2.38
N LEU A 96 3.09 13.01 1.20
CA LEU A 96 2.74 11.69 0.72
C LEU A 96 4.00 10.97 0.28
N ARG A 97 4.29 9.85 0.94
CA ARG A 97 5.37 8.94 0.59
C ARG A 97 4.78 7.74 -0.13
N ILE A 98 5.41 7.40 -1.24
CA ILE A 98 5.07 6.23 -2.05
C ILE A 98 6.36 5.45 -2.21
N VAL A 99 6.39 4.24 -1.67
CA VAL A 99 7.57 3.40 -1.72
C VAL A 99 7.21 2.08 -2.37
N VAL A 100 7.98 1.69 -3.38
CA VAL A 100 7.88 0.38 -4.02
C VAL A 100 9.08 -0.45 -3.61
N CYS A 101 8.83 -1.66 -3.14
CA CYS A 101 9.86 -2.61 -2.75
C CYS A 101 9.39 -4.05 -3.02
N ARG A 102 10.26 -5.03 -2.78
CA ARG A 102 9.87 -6.45 -2.81
C ARG A 102 9.59 -6.99 -1.42
N ASP A 103 10.21 -6.45 -0.39
CA ASP A 103 10.05 -6.97 0.96
C ASP A 103 10.01 -5.87 2.02
N TYR A 104 9.53 -6.24 3.20
CA TYR A 104 9.42 -5.36 4.34
C TYR A 104 9.56 -6.14 5.64
N GLU A 105 9.96 -5.43 6.69
CA GLU A 105 9.92 -5.94 8.05
C GLU A 105 8.63 -5.50 8.73
N PHE A 106 7.92 -6.44 9.36
CA PHE A 106 6.83 -6.12 10.28
C PHE A 106 7.39 -5.71 11.64
N LEU A 107 7.04 -4.50 12.07
CA LEU A 107 7.38 -3.96 13.37
C LEU A 107 6.15 -4.08 14.27
N PRO A 108 6.14 -4.98 15.27
CA PRO A 108 4.99 -5.18 16.13
C PRO A 108 4.70 -3.93 16.97
N LYS A 109 3.48 -3.88 17.53
CA LYS A 109 3.08 -2.81 18.47
C LYS A 109 4.09 -2.72 19.61
N SER A 110 4.61 -1.53 19.86
CA SER A 110 5.42 -1.23 21.05
C SER A 110 4.76 -0.13 21.88
N GLU A 111 5.28 0.13 23.08
CA GLU A 111 4.67 1.09 24.01
C GLU A 111 4.50 2.46 23.34
N GLY A 112 3.24 2.92 23.24
CA GLY A 112 2.87 4.18 22.58
C GLY A 112 2.94 4.21 21.05
N ARG A 113 3.27 3.09 20.37
CA ARG A 113 3.45 3.04 18.91
C ARG A 113 2.61 1.95 18.26
N PRO A 114 1.83 2.26 17.20
CA PRO A 114 1.09 1.23 16.47
C PRO A 114 2.04 0.30 15.68
N PRO A 115 1.57 -0.90 15.28
CA PRO A 115 2.28 -1.75 14.33
C PRO A 115 2.61 -1.01 13.04
N ARG A 116 3.75 -1.34 12.44
CA ARG A 116 4.25 -0.69 11.22
C ARG A 116 4.94 -1.67 10.29
N CYS A 117 5.07 -1.28 9.03
CA CYS A 117 5.93 -1.93 8.05
C CYS A 117 7.11 -1.02 7.71
N ARG A 118 8.30 -1.60 7.64
CA ARG A 118 9.50 -0.92 7.13
C ARG A 118 9.94 -1.58 5.81
N PRO A 119 9.81 -0.91 4.66
CA PRO A 119 10.36 -1.39 3.39
C PRO A 119 11.84 -1.74 3.56
N LEU A 120 12.22 -2.91 3.07
CA LEU A 120 13.61 -3.33 3.06
C LEU A 120 14.32 -2.86 1.78
N PRO A 121 15.64 -2.61 1.85
CA PRO A 121 16.46 -2.39 0.67
C PRO A 121 16.27 -3.52 -0.37
N GLY A 122 16.26 -3.14 -1.64
CA GLY A 122 16.39 -4.10 -2.74
C GLY A 122 17.86 -4.51 -2.94
N ALA A 123 18.08 -5.36 -3.94
CA ALA A 123 19.42 -5.60 -4.48
C ALA A 123 19.42 -5.23 -5.97
N ASP A 124 20.46 -4.55 -6.44
CA ASP A 124 20.66 -4.32 -7.87
C ASP A 124 21.11 -5.60 -8.60
N GLU A 125 21.32 -5.50 -9.91
CA GLU A 125 21.81 -6.61 -10.75
C GLU A 125 23.17 -7.17 -10.31
N HIS A 126 23.93 -6.41 -9.51
CA HIS A 126 25.23 -6.80 -8.95
C HIS A 126 25.12 -7.28 -7.49
N GLY A 127 23.89 -7.43 -6.97
CA GLY A 127 23.64 -7.85 -5.59
C GLY A 127 23.93 -6.77 -4.54
N ARG A 128 24.13 -5.51 -4.95
CA ARG A 128 24.38 -4.40 -4.00
C ARG A 128 23.05 -3.93 -3.43
N GLU A 129 23.03 -3.70 -2.12
CA GLU A 129 21.85 -3.15 -1.46
C GLU A 129 21.49 -1.77 -2.03
N THR A 130 20.24 -1.61 -2.46
CA THR A 130 19.68 -0.35 -2.93
C THR A 130 18.61 0.11 -1.93
N PRO A 131 18.63 1.36 -1.47
CA PRO A 131 17.60 1.85 -0.57
C PRO A 131 16.19 1.73 -1.20
N PRO A 132 15.13 1.67 -0.39
CA PRO A 132 13.76 1.75 -0.91
C PRO A 132 13.60 3.00 -1.77
N VAL A 133 13.02 2.83 -2.96
CA VAL A 133 12.87 3.92 -3.92
C VAL A 133 11.55 4.64 -3.66
N GLU A 134 11.62 5.95 -3.46
CA GLU A 134 10.43 6.81 -3.42
C GLU A 134 9.98 7.14 -4.85
N TYR A 135 8.67 7.10 -5.08
CA TYR A 135 8.06 7.42 -6.37
C TYR A 135 7.10 8.60 -6.25
N THR A 136 7.00 9.37 -7.32
CA THR A 136 5.83 10.22 -7.57
C THR A 136 4.68 9.39 -8.16
N VAL A 137 3.46 9.94 -8.11
CA VAL A 137 2.29 9.31 -8.74
C VAL A 137 2.51 9.16 -10.25
N GLU A 138 3.10 10.17 -10.88
CA GLU A 138 3.42 10.21 -12.30
C GLU A 138 4.44 9.11 -12.69
N GLU A 139 5.48 8.90 -11.88
CA GLU A 139 6.47 7.85 -12.11
C GLU A 139 5.88 6.44 -11.99
N LEU A 140 4.96 6.22 -11.04
CA LEU A 140 4.24 4.95 -10.93
C LEU A 140 3.37 4.66 -12.16
N HIS A 141 2.64 5.67 -12.64
CA HIS A 141 1.84 5.51 -13.85
C HIS A 141 2.70 5.16 -15.06
N ARG A 142 3.86 5.80 -15.20
CA ARG A 142 4.83 5.45 -16.25
C ARG A 142 5.33 4.01 -16.11
N MET A 143 5.74 3.60 -14.90
CA MET A 143 6.22 2.24 -14.64
C MET A 143 5.17 1.18 -14.98
N LEU A 144 3.89 1.42 -14.69
CA LEU A 144 2.81 0.51 -15.08
C LEU A 144 2.58 0.48 -16.59
N ALA A 145 2.67 1.63 -17.27
CA ALA A 145 2.53 1.69 -18.73
C ALA A 145 3.65 0.90 -19.44
N GLU A 146 4.89 1.01 -18.95
CA GLU A 146 6.06 0.27 -19.46
C GLU A 146 5.94 -1.25 -19.22
N ARG A 147 5.36 -1.66 -18.09
CA ARG A 147 5.05 -3.08 -17.82
C ARG A 147 3.98 -3.61 -18.78
N ALA A 148 2.93 -2.83 -19.03
CA ALA A 148 1.85 -3.22 -19.94
C ALA A 148 2.32 -3.31 -21.41
N SER A 149 3.35 -2.55 -21.80
CA SER A 149 3.94 -2.60 -23.14
C SER A 149 4.96 -3.73 -23.33
N GLY A 150 5.29 -4.49 -22.27
CA GLY A 150 6.30 -5.55 -22.33
C GLY A 150 7.73 -5.05 -22.49
N GLN A 151 8.00 -3.78 -22.16
CA GLN A 151 9.34 -3.16 -22.34
C GLN A 151 10.30 -3.38 -21.17
N HIS A 152 9.93 -4.23 -20.20
CA HIS A 152 10.78 -4.65 -19.09
C HIS A 152 10.87 -6.18 -19.06
N GLU A 153 11.87 -6.71 -19.78
CA GLU A 153 12.52 -7.98 -19.45
C GLU A 153 13.94 -7.69 -18.95
#